data_AF-M7N4Q7-F1
#
_entry.id   AF-M7N4Q7-F1
#
_cell.length_a   1.000
_cell.length_b   1.000
_cell.length_c   1.000
_cell.angle_alpha   90.00
_cell.angle_beta   90.00
_cell.angle_gamma   90.00
#
_symmetry.space_group_name_H-M   'P 1'
#
loop_
_entity.id
_entity.type
_entity.pdbx_description
1 polymer ?
#
loop_
_entity_poly.entity_id
_entity_poly.type
_entity_poly.pdbx_seq_one_letter_code
_entity_poly.pdbx_strand_id
1 'polypeptide(L)' 'MQRTLGILLFILGAVGSIITGWNAYQSTESIKLLGKQITISEADWTPLVISAAVAIIGLILASTASSKKRRR' A
#
# COMPACT_ATOMS: atom_id res chain seq x y z
N MET A 1 14.68 -1.73 -20.04
CA MET A 1 14.02 -0.59 -19.37
C MET A 1 12.68 -0.96 -18.71
N GLN A 2 11.70 -1.57 -19.40
CA GLN A 2 10.36 -1.83 -18.80
C GLN A 2 10.35 -2.71 -17.53
N ARG A 3 11.27 -3.67 -17.40
CA ARG A 3 11.37 -4.53 -16.20
C ARG A 3 11.88 -3.79 -14.97
N THR A 4 12.85 -2.90 -15.17
CA THR A 4 13.40 -2.04 -14.10
C THR A 4 12.31 -1.12 -13.56
N LEU A 5 11.46 -0.59 -14.44
CA LEU A 5 10.35 0.30 -14.06
C LEU A 5 9.29 -0.43 -13.22
N GLY A 6 8.93 -1.67 -13.61
CA GLY A 6 7.97 -2.49 -12.85
C GLY A 6 8.49 -2.90 -11.47
N ILE A 7 9.77 -3.27 -11.36
CA ILE A 7 10.41 -3.58 -10.08
C ILE A 7 10.49 -2.34 -9.19
N LEU A 8 10.84 -1.18 -9.76
CA LEU A 8 10.92 0.07 -9.00
C LEU A 8 9.56 0.51 -8.47
N LEU A 9 8.51 0.40 -9.29
CA LEU A 9 7.12 0.66 -8.89
C LEU A 9 6.65 -0.28 -7.78
N PHE A 10 7.01 -1.57 -7.86
CA PHE A 10 6.68 -2.55 -6.83
C PHE A 10 7.36 -2.21 -5.50
N ILE A 11 8.66 -1.87 -5.52
CA ILE A 11 9.40 -1.49 -4.31
C ILE A 11 8.81 -0.22 -3.69
N LEU A 12 8.51 0.81 -4.49
CA LEU A 12 7.90 2.05 -4.00
C LEU A 12 6.50 1.81 -3.39
N GLY A 13 5.66 0.98 -4.04
CA GLY A 13 4.35 0.61 -3.50
C GLY A 13 4.42 -0.22 -2.21
N ALA A 14 5.39 -1.14 -2.13
CA ALA A 14 5.61 -1.95 -0.93
C ALA A 14 6.10 -1.10 0.24
N VAL A 15 7.09 -0.23 0.02
CA VAL A 15 7.60 0.69 1.06
C VAL A 15 6.50 1.67 1.49
N GLY A 16 5.75 2.23 0.54
CA GLY A 16 4.61 3.09 0.86
C GLY A 16 3.59 2.41 1.77
N SER A 17 3.25 1.15 1.46
CA SER A 17 2.28 0.36 2.26
C SER A 17 2.75 0.08 3.68
N ILE A 18 4.05 -0.15 3.88
CA ILE A 18 4.62 -0.36 5.20
C ILE A 18 4.51 0.92 6.04
N ILE A 19 4.87 2.07 5.46
CA ILE A 19 4.86 3.36 6.16
C ILE A 19 3.43 3.79 6.51
N THR A 20 2.51 3.73 5.54
CA THR A 20 1.12 4.14 5.75
C THR A 20 0.38 3.16 6.65
N GLY A 21 0.71 1.87 6.58
CA GLY A 21 0.15 0.86 7.47
C GLY A 21 0.60 1.05 8.91
N TRP A 22 1.87 1.41 9.11
CA TRP A 22 2.38 1.75 10.43
C TRP A 22 1.72 3.02 10.99
N ASN A 23 1.58 4.07 10.18
CA ASN A 23 0.90 5.30 10.60
C ASN A 23 -0.57 5.04 10.95
N ALA A 24 -1.31 4.27 10.13
CA ALA A 24 -2.69 3.91 10.42
C ALA A 24 -2.83 3.12 11.74
N TYR A 25 -1.87 2.23 12.02
CA TYR A 25 -1.86 1.48 13.27
C TYR A 25 -1.60 2.38 14.50
N GLN A 26 -0.69 3.34 14.38
CA GLN A 26 -0.33 4.25 15.48
C GLN A 26 -1.37 5.36 15.73
N SER A 27 -2.10 5.79 14.69
CA SER A 27 -3.13 6.84 14.77
C SER A 27 -4.47 6.36 15.31
N THR A 28 -4.56 5.13 15.85
CA THR A 28 -5.78 4.67 16.53
C THR A 28 -5.83 5.24 17.95
N GLU A 29 -6.08 6.54 18.07
CA GLU A 29 -6.40 7.16 19.35
C GLU A 29 -7.83 6.77 19.77
N SER A 30 -7.95 6.14 20.94
CA SER A 30 -9.23 5.66 21.48
C SER A 30 -9.81 6.70 22.44
N ILE A 31 -10.58 7.65 21.93
CA ILE A 31 -11.14 8.72 22.77
C ILE A 31 -12.34 8.17 23.58
N LYS A 32 -12.26 8.19 24.91
CA LYS A 32 -13.37 7.83 25.81
C LYS A 32 -14.35 9.01 25.94
N LEU A 33 -15.39 9.03 25.12
CA LEU A 33 -16.49 10.00 25.25
C LEU A 33 -17.61 9.40 26.11
N LEU A 34 -17.95 10.08 27.22
CA LEU A 34 -19.08 9.72 28.10
C LEU A 34 -19.07 8.27 28.65
N GLY A 35 -17.90 7.72 28.95
CA GLY A 35 -17.77 6.35 29.49
C GLY A 35 -18.05 5.22 28.48
N LYS A 36 -18.45 5.56 27.26
CA LYS A 36 -18.54 4.64 26.11
C LYS A 36 -17.26 4.77 25.30
N GLN A 37 -16.54 3.68 25.09
CA GLN A 37 -15.43 3.65 24.14
C GLN A 37 -16.03 3.77 22.74
N ILE A 38 -16.07 5.00 22.23
CA ILE A 38 -16.40 5.28 20.84
C ILE A 38 -15.05 5.51 20.17
N THR A 39 -14.46 4.44 19.65
CA THR A 39 -13.29 4.54 18.78
C THR A 39 -13.77 5.12 17.46
N ILE A 40 -13.75 6.46 17.36
CA ILE A 40 -13.75 7.11 16.05
C ILE A 40 -12.36 6.80 15.51
N SER A 41 -12.28 5.91 14.52
CA SER A 41 -11.01 5.62 13.86
C SER A 41 -10.63 6.87 13.06
N GLU A 42 -9.92 7.79 13.69
CA GLU A 42 -9.26 8.92 13.02
C GLU A 42 -8.10 8.45 12.14
N ALA A 43 -7.76 7.17 12.19
CA ALA A 43 -6.81 6.56 11.28
C ALA A 43 -7.36 6.62 9.84
N ASP A 44 -6.81 7.53 9.03
CA ASP A 44 -7.02 7.56 7.59
C ASP A 44 -6.40 6.32 6.94
N TRP A 45 -7.22 5.33 6.61
CA TRP A 45 -6.81 4.10 5.94
C TRP A 45 -6.60 4.28 4.42
N THR A 46 -7.10 5.40 3.88
CA THR A 46 -7.01 5.77 2.46
C THR A 46 -5.58 5.64 1.87
N PRO A 47 -4.52 6.13 2.54
CA PRO A 47 -3.15 6.03 2.03
C PRO A 47 -2.66 4.59 1.93
N LEU A 48 -3.05 3.72 2.88
CA LEU A 48 -2.69 2.30 2.89
C LEU A 48 -3.35 1.52 1.74
N VAL A 49 -4.62 1.84 1.45
CA VAL A 49 -5.34 1.21 0.34
C VAL A 49 -4.72 1.60 -1.00
N ILE A 50 -4.36 2.88 -1.17
CA ILE A 50 -3.72 3.39 -2.39
C ILE A 50 -2.35 2.74 -2.58
N SER A 51 -1.52 2.67 -1.55
CA SER A 51 -0.18 2.06 -1.65
C SER A 51 -0.27 0.57 -1.96
N ALA A 52 -1.23 -0.15 -1.39
CA ALA A 52 -1.48 -1.56 -1.68
C ALA A 52 -1.92 -1.75 -3.15
N ALA A 53 -2.80 -0.89 -3.66
CA ALA A 53 -3.20 -0.91 -5.06
C ALA A 53 -2.02 -0.65 -6.01
N VAL A 54 -1.16 0.32 -5.69
CA VAL A 54 0.06 0.61 -6.45
C VAL A 54 1.02 -0.58 -6.44
N ALA A 55 1.19 -1.25 -5.30
CA ALA A 55 2.02 -2.46 -5.21
C ALA A 55 1.46 -3.60 -6.09
N ILE A 56 0.14 -3.82 -6.10
CA ILE A 56 -0.52 -4.81 -6.95
C ILE A 56 -0.34 -4.47 -8.44
N ILE A 57 -0.51 -3.21 -8.83
CA ILE A 57 -0.31 -2.77 -10.21
C ILE A 57 1.15 -2.96 -10.63
N GLY A 58 2.11 -2.61 -9.75
CA GLY A 58 3.54 -2.87 -9.96
C GLY A 58 3.84 -4.36 -10.18
N LEU A 59 3.24 -5.24 -9.38
CA LEU A 59 3.37 -6.70 -9.50
C LEU A 59 2.78 -7.23 -10.82
N ILE A 60 1.61 -6.74 -11.23
CA ILE A 60 0.96 -7.11 -12.50
C ILE A 60 1.82 -6.66 -13.69
N LEU A 61 2.35 -5.44 -13.66
CA LEU A 61 3.23 -4.94 -14.70
C LEU A 61 4.55 -5.71 -14.77
N ALA A 62 5.14 -6.06 -13.62
CA ALA A 62 6.36 -6.86 -13.56
C ALA A 62 6.15 -8.28 -14.12
N SER A 63 5.02 -8.91 -13.80
CA SER A 63 4.68 -10.25 -14.30
C SER A 63 4.36 -10.26 -15.80
N THR A 64 3.65 -9.26 -16.31
CA THR A 64 3.37 -9.15 -17.77
C THR A 64 4.63 -8.77 -18.57
N ALA A 65 5.52 -7.95 -18.01
CA ALA A 65 6.82 -7.61 -18.62
C ALA A 65 7.80 -8.80 -18.65
N SER A 66 7.60 -9.80 -17.78
CA SER A 66 8.32 -11.08 -17.87
C SER A 66 7.86 -11.88 -19.09
N SER A 67 6.55 -11.90 -19.36
CA SER A 67 5.93 -12.63 -20.47
C SER A 67 6.39 -12.14 -21.85
N LYS A 68 6.62 -10.83 -22.03
CA LYS A 68 7.07 -10.27 -23.32
C LYS A 68 8.48 -10.71 -23.77
N LYS A 69 9.31 -11.26 -22.87
CA LYS A 69 10.62 -11.85 -23.23
C LYS A 69 10.58 -13.36 -23.47
N ARG A 70 9.45 -14.03 -23.25
CA ARG A 70 9.32 -15.48 -23.52
C ARG A 70 8.76 -15.78 -24.92
N ARG A 71 8.49 -14.74 -25.73
CA ARG A 71 7.96 -14.82 -27.10
C ARG A 71 8.88 -14.22 -28.18
N ARG A 72 10.16 -13.94 -27.88
CA ARG A 72 11.19 -13.63 -28.88
C ARG A 72 12.39 -14.53 -28.65
#